data_AF-A0A1Q6L3J3-F1
#
_entry.id   AF-A0A1Q6L3J3-F1
#
_cell.length_a   1.000
_cell.length_b   1.000
_cell.length_c   1.000
_cell.angle_alpha   90.00
_cell.angle_beta   90.00
_cell.angle_gamma   90.00
#
_symmetry.space_group_name_H-M   'P 1'
#
loop_
_entity.id
_entity.type
_entity.pdbx_description
1 polymer ?
#
loop_
_entity_poly.entity_id
_entity_poly.type
_entity_poly.pdbx_seq_one_letter_code
_entity_poly.pdbx_strand_id
1 'polypeptide(L)'
;MEKNIRNKGITLIALVITIIILLILAGISIQAIINNNLIQNATTATEIYNKEQAKEKLIQTLNSLAISKYRDKNYNDKEYIDNQIKKDGMSIDSDDIVTVNKYKFKIDREKLEIIEEAGKEKLSDFEKLQSSYVQDGLVCWYDGIYNTVSGHDKNATVWQDLTGNNNNGTLKNINNTDDSGWTSNSLILDGIDDWVQMTQIPASEDGITVEIVAKVLDVSEGSQENYICNYESGGIGILKNSNKVQGVIHTGKYINIYDQKNVKISQIYSMSTGIDSKNKTIYFSTNSNIQKEDFNGQYSEPQNNTVFVIGTNPSGNESILDSSEAMANIEVYSIRIYNRSLTADEISKNYEEDKRRFQIEDIKDNPSASELGYVSNGLMCLYDGEYNSKFGKSKKTKTWYDLSKNNNNATLKNFDFNKTSGWTGNSLLLDGKNDWVSMQKIYNNNMTVEIALKILNEKDGKKLYVIDNYESGGMGIEKNTSGYMLGAVNVDGSYYTALSNNKINDNKKYSLTLQYDGSNILYRENDIKYNTYAEGRIKEPINSTRFALGVNASGENYDNMESSEAFNNFEVYSVRIYNRALTDEEISQNYNVDKERFGI
;
A
#
# COMPACT_ATOMS: atom_id res chain seq x y z
N MET A 1 -3.51 13.25 55.49
CA MET A 1 -3.05 14.52 54.88
C MET A 1 -3.02 14.28 53.37
N GLU A 2 -4.17 14.41 52.70
CA GLU A 2 -4.27 14.19 51.25
C GLU A 2 -4.10 15.51 50.51
N LYS A 3 -3.15 15.54 49.57
CA LYS A 3 -2.78 16.71 48.77
C LYS A 3 -3.53 16.61 47.44
N ASN A 4 -4.59 17.40 47.29
CA ASN A 4 -5.34 17.55 46.04
C ASN A 4 -4.47 18.22 44.96
N ILE A 5 -4.05 17.46 43.94
CA ILE A 5 -3.41 18.00 42.74
C ILE A 5 -4.53 18.30 41.72
N ARG A 6 -4.86 19.59 41.54
CA ARG A 6 -5.77 20.03 40.48
C ARG A 6 -5.00 20.14 39.16
N ASN A 7 -5.24 19.21 38.23
CA ASN A 7 -4.81 19.34 36.84
C ASN A 7 -5.59 20.49 36.17
N LYS A 8 -4.90 21.60 35.85
CA LYS A 8 -5.47 22.68 35.05
C LYS A 8 -5.42 22.27 33.57
N GLY A 9 -6.55 21.84 33.00
CA GLY A 9 -6.68 21.63 31.56
C GLY A 9 -6.62 22.95 30.79
N ILE A 10 -5.99 22.94 29.60
CA ILE A 10 -6.03 24.05 28.64
C ILE A 10 -7.46 24.14 28.09
N THR A 11 -8.04 25.33 28.05
CA THR A 11 -9.38 25.54 27.46
C THR A 11 -9.30 25.44 25.95
N LEU A 12 -10.37 24.95 25.29
CA LEU A 12 -10.44 24.83 23.83
C LEU A 12 -10.13 26.18 23.12
N ILE A 13 -10.55 27.29 23.73
CA ILE A 13 -10.26 28.64 23.24
C ILE A 13 -8.75 28.95 23.28
N ALA A 14 -8.07 28.59 24.38
CA ALA A 14 -6.63 28.77 24.49
C ALA A 14 -5.87 27.93 23.45
N LEU A 15 -6.33 26.69 23.20
CA LEU A 15 -5.77 25.82 22.16
C LEU A 15 -5.89 26.44 20.76
N VAL A 16 -7.09 26.94 20.41
CA VAL A 16 -7.33 27.59 19.11
C VAL A 16 -6.46 28.83 18.93
N ILE A 17 -6.34 29.67 19.96
CA ILE A 17 -5.47 30.86 19.92
C ILE A 17 -4.00 30.48 19.74
N THR A 18 -3.53 29.44 20.43
CA THR A 18 -2.16 28.94 20.27
C THR A 18 -1.90 28.47 18.84
N ILE A 19 -2.83 27.72 18.24
CA ILE A 19 -2.73 27.27 16.85
C ILE A 19 -2.67 28.47 15.90
N ILE A 20 -3.53 29.48 16.08
CA ILE A 20 -3.53 30.69 15.24
C ILE A 20 -2.20 31.44 15.34
N ILE A 21 -1.66 31.61 16.54
CA ILE A 21 -0.36 32.28 16.75
C ILE A 21 0.77 31.51 16.07
N LEU A 22 0.78 30.16 16.17
CA LEU A 22 1.77 29.32 15.51
C LEU A 22 1.68 29.42 13.98
N LEU A 23 0.47 29.47 13.41
CA LEU A 23 0.26 29.64 11.98
C LEU A 23 0.72 31.02 11.48
N ILE A 24 0.49 32.08 12.25
CA ILE A 24 0.96 33.44 11.93
C ILE A 24 2.49 33.50 11.98
N LEU A 25 3.11 32.93 13.03
CA LEU A 25 4.57 32.86 13.17
C LEU A 25 5.19 32.09 12.00
N ALA A 26 4.65 30.92 11.66
CA ALA A 26 5.08 30.13 10.52
C ALA A 26 4.96 30.93 9.20
N GLY A 27 3.84 31.63 9.01
CA GLY A 27 3.63 32.49 7.85
C GLY A 27 4.68 33.61 7.72
N ILE A 28 4.99 34.30 8.83
CA ILE A 28 6.01 35.37 8.85
C ILE A 28 7.41 34.80 8.59
N SER A 29 7.75 33.65 9.17
CA SER A 29 9.04 32.98 8.95
C SER A 29 9.23 32.54 7.50
N ILE A 30 8.21 31.93 6.90
CA ILE A 30 8.21 31.54 5.48
C ILE A 30 8.34 32.77 4.58
N GLN A 31 7.57 33.82 4.87
CA GLN A 31 7.63 35.07 4.13
C GLN A 31 9.02 35.74 4.21
N ALA A 32 9.68 35.68 5.37
CA ALA A 32 11.05 36.20 5.53
C ALA A 32 12.10 35.39 4.75
N ILE A 33 11.92 34.06 4.64
CA ILE A 33 12.79 33.20 3.82
C ILE A 33 12.60 33.49 2.33
N ILE A 34 11.34 33.64 1.88
CA ILE A 34 11.00 33.93 0.48
C ILE A 34 11.44 35.33 0.09
N ASN A 35 11.13 36.35 0.89
CA ASN A 35 11.44 37.75 0.57
C ASN A 35 12.95 38.05 0.52
N ASN A 36 13.78 37.25 1.21
CA ASN A 36 15.23 37.41 1.22
C ASN A 36 15.95 36.61 0.12
N ASN A 37 15.21 35.94 -0.79
CA ASN A 37 15.77 35.08 -1.84
C ASN A 37 16.80 34.06 -1.32
N LEU A 38 16.73 33.65 -0.05
CA LEU A 38 17.77 32.85 0.61
C LEU A 38 18.02 31.52 -0.11
N ILE A 39 16.96 30.85 -0.55
CA ILE A 39 17.04 29.59 -1.29
C ILE A 39 17.68 29.81 -2.67
N GLN A 40 17.30 30.88 -3.37
CA GLN A 40 17.88 31.23 -4.66
C GLN A 40 19.36 31.62 -4.53
N ASN A 41 19.72 32.34 -3.47
CA ASN A 41 21.09 32.72 -3.16
C ASN A 41 21.96 31.49 -2.83
N ALA A 42 21.44 30.53 -2.05
CA ALA A 42 22.14 29.28 -1.75
C ALA A 42 22.35 28.40 -3.00
N THR A 43 21.34 28.32 -3.86
CA THR A 43 21.42 27.61 -5.14
C THR A 43 22.48 28.26 -6.05
N THR A 44 22.42 29.60 -6.17
CA THR A 44 23.38 30.38 -6.96
C THR A 44 24.80 30.24 -6.41
N ALA A 45 24.99 30.27 -5.09
CA ALA A 45 26.28 30.09 -4.45
C ALA A 45 26.88 28.70 -4.74
N THR A 46 26.06 27.66 -4.71
CA THR A 46 26.48 26.28 -5.05
C THR A 46 26.88 26.17 -6.52
N GLU A 47 26.11 26.78 -7.42
CA GLU A 47 26.45 26.79 -8.85
C GLU A 47 27.74 27.55 -9.16
N ILE A 48 27.97 28.68 -8.48
CA ILE A 48 29.21 29.45 -8.58
C ILE A 48 30.38 28.59 -8.07
N TYR A 49 30.24 27.99 -6.89
CA TYR A 49 31.28 27.15 -6.29
C TYR A 49 31.70 26.00 -7.22
N ASN A 50 30.74 25.25 -7.75
CA ASN A 50 31.01 24.14 -8.66
C ASN A 50 31.65 24.60 -9.98
N LYS A 51 31.23 25.77 -10.50
CA LYS A 51 31.84 26.38 -11.69
C LYS A 51 33.29 26.77 -11.43
N GLU A 52 33.58 27.41 -10.31
CA GLU A 52 34.93 27.84 -9.94
C GLU A 52 35.85 26.64 -9.71
N GLN A 53 35.37 25.54 -9.10
CA GLN A 53 36.16 24.29 -9.02
C GLN A 53 36.50 23.72 -10.41
N ALA A 54 35.52 23.67 -11.31
CA ALA A 54 35.74 23.18 -12.67
C ALA A 54 36.75 24.06 -13.43
N LYS A 55 36.64 25.38 -13.25
CA LYS A 55 37.55 26.38 -13.81
C LYS A 55 38.97 26.23 -13.25
N GLU A 56 39.12 26.04 -11.95
CA GLU A 56 40.41 25.85 -11.29
C GLU A 56 41.11 24.58 -11.80
N LYS A 57 40.38 23.47 -11.93
CA LYS A 57 40.91 22.22 -12.51
C LYS A 57 41.44 22.44 -13.93
N LEU A 58 40.72 23.19 -14.75
CA LEU A 58 41.18 23.55 -16.10
C LEU A 58 42.43 24.43 -16.05
N ILE A 59 42.45 25.45 -15.19
CA ILE A 59 43.61 26.33 -15.02
C ILE A 59 44.86 25.53 -14.61
N GLN A 60 44.73 24.58 -13.69
CA GLN A 60 45.84 23.70 -13.29
C GLN A 60 46.37 22.87 -14.48
N THR A 61 45.47 22.38 -15.32
CA THR A 61 45.83 21.65 -16.55
C THR A 61 46.52 22.54 -17.57
N LEU A 62 46.01 23.76 -17.80
CA LEU A 62 46.62 24.72 -18.72
C LEU A 62 48.01 25.18 -18.24
N ASN A 63 48.19 25.37 -16.93
CA ASN A 63 49.49 25.68 -16.34
C ASN A 63 50.51 24.54 -16.53
N SER A 64 50.08 23.28 -16.40
CA SER A 64 50.95 22.12 -16.64
C SER A 64 51.36 22.01 -18.12
N LEU A 65 50.43 22.34 -19.03
CA LEU A 65 50.70 22.46 -20.47
C LEU A 65 51.69 23.58 -20.79
N ALA A 66 51.59 24.72 -20.11
CA ALA A 66 52.51 25.84 -20.31
C ALA A 66 53.95 25.47 -19.95
N ILE A 67 54.14 24.68 -18.88
CA ILE A 67 55.46 24.14 -18.52
C ILE A 67 55.97 23.16 -19.60
N SER A 68 55.08 22.31 -20.11
CA SER A 68 55.41 21.29 -21.12
C SER A 68 55.82 21.92 -22.46
N LYS A 69 55.17 23.02 -22.87
CA LYS A 69 55.46 23.77 -24.10
C LYS A 69 56.92 24.20 -24.24
N TYR A 70 57.60 24.48 -23.12
CA TYR A 70 59.02 24.89 -23.11
C TYR A 70 60.01 23.73 -22.94
N ARG A 71 59.55 22.54 -22.51
CA ARG A 71 60.43 21.41 -22.14
C ARG A 71 60.34 20.23 -23.10
N ASP A 72 59.19 19.98 -23.69
CA ASP A 72 58.96 18.80 -24.53
C ASP A 72 59.21 19.11 -26.01
N LYS A 73 60.12 18.37 -26.62
CA LYS A 73 60.47 18.51 -28.05
C LYS A 73 59.36 18.00 -28.98
N ASN A 74 58.41 17.22 -28.46
CA ASN A 74 57.28 16.66 -29.22
C ASN A 74 55.97 17.45 -29.02
N TYR A 75 56.03 18.61 -28.37
CA TYR A 75 54.86 19.44 -28.12
C TYR A 75 54.26 19.93 -29.45
N ASN A 76 53.01 19.57 -29.71
CA ASN A 76 52.22 20.12 -30.81
C ASN A 76 50.93 20.73 -30.23
N ASP A 77 50.59 21.96 -30.66
CA ASP A 77 49.52 22.74 -30.03
C ASP A 77 48.13 22.07 -30.14
N LYS A 78 47.95 21.09 -31.02
CA LYS A 78 46.63 20.48 -31.26
C LYS A 78 46.47 19.13 -30.55
N GLU A 79 47.19 18.12 -31.01
CA GLU A 79 47.11 16.75 -30.51
C GLU A 79 47.67 16.61 -29.09
N TYR A 80 48.75 17.32 -28.74
CA TYR A 80 49.32 17.23 -27.38
C TYR A 80 48.38 17.86 -26.34
N ILE A 81 47.83 19.04 -26.64
CA ILE A 81 46.86 19.74 -25.76
C ILE A 81 45.61 18.88 -25.58
N ASP A 82 45.02 18.39 -26.68
CA ASP A 82 43.81 17.56 -26.62
C ASP A 82 44.03 16.29 -25.81
N ASN A 83 45.17 15.63 -26.02
CA ASN A 83 45.51 14.41 -25.28
C ASN A 83 45.71 14.66 -23.79
N GLN A 84 46.34 15.78 -23.40
CA GLN A 84 46.52 16.12 -21.99
C GLN A 84 45.20 16.49 -21.32
N ILE A 85 44.35 17.30 -21.97
CA ILE A 85 43.00 17.63 -21.47
C ILE A 85 42.18 16.35 -21.27
N LYS A 86 42.21 15.43 -22.24
CA LYS A 86 41.54 14.12 -22.15
C LYS A 86 42.11 13.26 -21.03
N LYS A 87 43.44 13.25 -20.86
CA LYS A 87 44.14 12.51 -19.80
C LYS A 87 43.74 12.99 -18.41
N ASP A 88 43.48 14.28 -18.25
CA ASP A 88 43.02 14.89 -16.99
C ASP A 88 41.49 14.76 -16.77
N GLY A 89 40.83 13.95 -17.60
CA GLY A 89 39.43 13.57 -17.47
C GLY A 89 38.46 14.63 -17.96
N MET A 90 38.87 15.47 -18.91
CA MET A 90 38.06 16.52 -19.53
C MET A 90 37.85 16.22 -21.02
N SER A 91 36.91 16.90 -21.66
CA SER A 91 36.74 16.81 -23.12
C SER A 91 36.99 18.17 -23.76
N ILE A 92 37.45 18.18 -25.01
CA ILE A 92 37.62 19.38 -25.84
C ILE A 92 37.03 19.11 -27.22
N ASP A 93 36.28 20.07 -27.76
CA ASP A 93 35.70 19.99 -29.09
C ASP A 93 36.54 20.74 -30.15
N SER A 94 36.05 20.78 -31.39
CA SER A 94 36.74 21.42 -32.50
C SER A 94 36.81 22.94 -32.42
N ASP A 95 36.00 23.56 -31.56
CA ASP A 95 35.92 25.02 -31.37
C ASP A 95 36.70 25.48 -30.12
N ASP A 96 37.56 24.59 -29.60
CA ASP A 96 38.40 24.79 -28.43
C ASP A 96 37.60 25.05 -27.14
N ILE A 97 36.41 24.44 -27.06
CA ILE A 97 35.58 24.46 -25.86
C ILE A 97 35.89 23.20 -25.04
N VAL A 98 36.44 23.42 -23.86
CA VAL A 98 36.74 22.38 -22.88
C VAL A 98 35.55 22.21 -21.95
N THR A 99 35.06 20.98 -21.83
CA THR A 99 34.02 20.62 -20.85
C THR A 99 34.66 19.98 -19.62
N VAL A 100 34.43 20.59 -18.46
CA VAL A 100 34.94 20.16 -17.15
C VAL A 100 33.77 20.14 -16.18
N ASN A 101 33.45 18.97 -15.62
CA ASN A 101 32.31 18.80 -14.72
C ASN A 101 31.03 19.48 -15.25
N LYS A 102 30.76 19.30 -16.56
CA LYS A 102 29.62 19.89 -17.32
C LYS A 102 29.70 21.39 -17.60
N TYR A 103 30.67 22.11 -17.05
CA TYR A 103 30.92 23.52 -17.38
C TYR A 103 31.82 23.63 -18.60
N LYS A 104 31.47 24.53 -19.51
CA LYS A 104 32.16 24.74 -20.79
C LYS A 104 32.99 26.01 -20.73
N PHE A 105 34.26 25.88 -21.09
CA PHE A 105 35.23 26.98 -21.10
C PHE A 105 35.94 27.00 -22.44
N LYS A 106 35.91 28.13 -23.13
CA LYS A 106 36.71 28.32 -24.35
C LYS A 106 38.14 28.66 -23.96
N ILE A 107 39.11 28.03 -24.60
CA ILE A 107 40.52 28.28 -24.35
C ILE A 107 41.21 28.94 -25.55
N ASP A 108 42.24 29.74 -25.27
CA ASP A 108 43.24 30.15 -26.25
C ASP A 108 44.40 29.14 -26.19
N ARG A 109 44.61 28.39 -27.27
CA ARG A 109 45.67 27.36 -27.33
C ARG A 109 47.07 27.94 -27.35
N GLU A 110 47.25 29.14 -27.88
CA GLU A 110 48.58 29.76 -27.98
C GLU A 110 49.03 30.26 -26.62
N LYS A 111 48.12 30.92 -25.90
CA LYS A 111 48.37 31.51 -24.58
C LYS A 111 48.11 30.57 -23.41
N LEU A 112 47.39 29.47 -23.64
CA LEU A 112 47.00 28.48 -22.63
C LEU A 112 46.19 29.13 -21.49
N GLU A 113 45.18 29.92 -21.86
CA GLU A 113 44.30 30.61 -20.92
C GLU A 113 42.83 30.38 -21.28
N ILE A 114 41.95 30.53 -20.28
CA ILE A 114 40.50 30.53 -20.49
C ILE A 114 40.10 31.92 -20.99
N ILE A 115 39.44 31.98 -22.15
CA ILE A 115 39.01 33.24 -22.77
C ILE A 115 37.50 33.47 -22.67
N GLU A 116 36.70 32.43 -22.43
CA GLU A 116 35.23 32.56 -22.34
C GLU A 116 34.61 31.45 -21.48
N GLU A 117 33.58 31.79 -20.71
CA GLU A 117 32.69 30.82 -20.07
C GLU A 117 31.54 30.50 -21.06
N ALA A 118 31.66 29.38 -21.77
CA ALA A 118 30.79 29.00 -22.89
C ALA A 118 29.47 28.31 -22.48
N GLY A 119 29.24 28.12 -21.17
CA GLY A 119 27.97 27.66 -20.61
C GLY A 119 28.07 26.38 -19.78
N LYS A 120 26.96 25.65 -19.66
CA LYS A 120 26.82 24.41 -18.89
C LYS A 120 25.98 23.40 -19.68
N GLU A 121 26.36 22.13 -19.67
CA GLU A 121 25.56 21.06 -20.28
C GLU A 121 24.22 20.90 -19.55
N LYS A 122 23.17 20.58 -20.30
CA LYS A 122 21.88 20.20 -19.71
C LYS A 122 22.02 18.82 -19.08
N LEU A 123 21.56 18.68 -17.84
CA LEU A 123 21.43 17.38 -17.21
C LEU A 123 20.41 16.52 -17.98
N SER A 124 20.76 15.26 -18.19
CA SER A 124 19.82 14.21 -18.59
C SER A 124 18.73 14.03 -17.52
N ASP A 125 17.62 13.37 -17.87
CA ASP A 125 16.54 13.13 -16.91
C ASP A 125 16.98 12.21 -15.76
N PHE A 126 17.89 11.26 -16.04
CA PHE A 126 18.53 10.45 -15.00
C PHE A 126 19.41 11.29 -14.07
N GLU A 127 20.25 12.19 -14.59
CA GLU A 127 21.10 13.04 -13.74
C GLU A 127 20.27 14.02 -12.90
N LYS A 128 19.16 14.55 -13.45
CA LYS A 128 18.21 15.36 -12.67
C LYS A 128 17.61 14.54 -11.53
N LEU A 129 17.15 13.33 -11.83
CA LEU A 129 16.59 12.41 -10.85
C LEU A 129 17.61 12.03 -9.78
N GLN A 130 18.85 11.74 -10.16
CA GLN A 130 19.90 11.47 -9.20
C GLN A 130 20.12 12.67 -8.27
N SER A 131 20.20 13.88 -8.82
CA SER A 131 20.41 15.10 -8.03
C SER A 131 19.26 15.48 -7.08
N SER A 132 18.04 15.00 -7.33
CA SER A 132 16.87 15.28 -6.48
C SER A 132 16.87 14.46 -5.19
N TYR A 133 17.62 13.36 -5.11
CA TYR A 133 17.85 12.61 -3.88
C TYR A 133 19.10 13.08 -3.12
N VAL A 134 19.19 12.70 -1.86
CA VAL A 134 20.45 12.81 -1.10
C VAL A 134 21.50 11.90 -1.75
N GLN A 135 22.69 12.45 -2.00
CA GLN A 135 23.80 11.72 -2.62
C GLN A 135 24.91 11.38 -1.62
N ASP A 136 25.09 12.22 -0.60
CA ASP A 136 26.11 11.98 0.41
C ASP A 136 25.79 10.71 1.21
N GLY A 137 26.73 9.76 1.22
CA GLY A 137 26.60 8.45 1.84
C GLY A 137 25.76 7.43 1.06
N LEU A 138 25.24 7.74 -0.13
CA LEU A 138 24.44 6.79 -0.93
C LEU A 138 25.34 5.67 -1.47
N VAL A 139 25.05 4.42 -1.10
CA VAL A 139 25.87 3.25 -1.48
C VAL A 139 25.14 2.23 -2.35
N CYS A 140 23.81 2.24 -2.34
CA CYS A 140 22.99 1.42 -3.22
C CYS A 140 21.75 2.19 -3.63
N TRP A 141 21.42 2.19 -4.92
CA TRP A 141 20.19 2.77 -5.42
C TRP A 141 19.58 1.90 -6.51
N TYR A 142 18.37 1.42 -6.24
CA TYR A 142 17.52 0.72 -7.19
C TYR A 142 16.32 1.57 -7.55
N ASP A 143 15.96 1.54 -8.83
CA ASP A 143 14.82 2.27 -9.37
C ASP A 143 14.10 1.42 -10.41
N GLY A 144 12.77 1.32 -10.36
CA GLY A 144 12.02 0.48 -11.30
C GLY A 144 11.94 1.08 -12.71
N ILE A 145 12.09 2.41 -12.86
CA ILE A 145 12.17 3.08 -14.17
C ILE A 145 13.57 2.87 -14.78
N TYR A 146 14.60 2.79 -13.95
CA TYR A 146 15.98 2.53 -14.36
C TYR A 146 16.46 1.22 -13.72
N ASN A 147 15.77 0.12 -14.01
CA ASN A 147 16.14 -1.19 -13.45
C ASN A 147 17.44 -1.75 -14.04
N THR A 148 17.93 -1.15 -15.13
CA THR A 148 19.28 -1.28 -15.65
C THR A 148 19.97 0.10 -15.77
N VAL A 149 21.30 0.12 -15.84
CA VAL A 149 22.09 1.34 -16.12
C VAL A 149 21.81 1.95 -17.49
N SER A 150 21.13 1.21 -18.38
CA SER A 150 20.70 1.67 -19.71
C SER A 150 19.23 2.09 -19.76
N GLY A 151 18.51 2.07 -18.63
CA GLY A 151 17.08 2.35 -18.57
C GLY A 151 16.24 1.13 -18.16
N HIS A 152 14.98 1.11 -18.59
CA HIS A 152 14.03 0.05 -18.25
C HIS A 152 14.16 -1.17 -19.16
N ASP A 153 14.21 -2.38 -18.58
CA ASP A 153 14.08 -3.67 -19.28
C ASP A 153 13.12 -4.59 -18.52
N LYS A 154 11.97 -4.91 -19.13
CA LYS A 154 10.94 -5.78 -18.54
C LYS A 154 11.40 -7.23 -18.31
N ASN A 155 12.49 -7.66 -18.95
CA ASN A 155 13.01 -9.02 -18.84
C ASN A 155 14.28 -9.10 -17.99
N ALA A 156 14.70 -8.00 -17.36
CA ALA A 156 15.90 -7.98 -16.54
C ALA A 156 15.78 -8.99 -15.39
N THR A 157 16.76 -9.89 -15.27
CA THR A 157 16.86 -10.85 -14.16
C THR A 157 17.72 -10.31 -13.00
N VAL A 158 18.23 -9.09 -13.16
CA VAL A 158 19.09 -8.40 -12.20
C VAL A 158 18.59 -6.95 -12.09
N TRP A 159 18.36 -6.48 -10.87
CA TRP A 159 18.12 -5.06 -10.59
C TRP A 159 19.48 -4.38 -10.40
N GLN A 160 19.87 -3.52 -11.34
CA GLN A 160 21.20 -2.92 -11.29
C GLN A 160 21.26 -1.75 -10.32
N ASP A 161 22.37 -1.67 -9.59
CA ASP A 161 22.72 -0.55 -8.72
C ASP A 161 23.15 0.65 -9.54
N LEU A 162 22.43 1.76 -9.36
CA LEU A 162 22.61 3.01 -10.08
C LEU A 162 23.70 3.91 -9.50
N THR A 163 24.27 3.54 -8.34
CA THR A 163 25.39 4.30 -7.73
C THR A 163 26.74 4.02 -8.37
N GLY A 164 26.86 2.92 -9.11
CA GLY A 164 28.13 2.44 -9.67
C GLY A 164 28.98 1.60 -8.70
N ASN A 165 28.50 1.35 -7.47
CA ASN A 165 29.17 0.49 -6.50
C ASN A 165 28.99 -1.01 -6.80
N ASN A 166 28.22 -1.34 -7.84
CA ASN A 166 27.97 -2.71 -8.31
C ASN A 166 27.25 -3.58 -7.25
N ASN A 167 26.45 -2.96 -6.39
CA ASN A 167 25.60 -3.64 -5.41
C ASN A 167 24.31 -4.18 -6.07
N ASN A 168 24.43 -4.92 -7.17
CA ASN A 168 23.27 -5.37 -7.95
C ASN A 168 22.45 -6.45 -7.23
N GLY A 169 21.14 -6.46 -7.45
CA GLY A 169 20.19 -7.40 -6.88
C GLY A 169 19.83 -8.50 -7.88
N THR A 170 19.87 -9.76 -7.47
CA THR A 170 19.44 -10.91 -8.29
C THR A 170 17.99 -11.25 -7.98
N LEU A 171 17.15 -11.25 -9.01
CA LEU A 171 15.74 -11.64 -8.89
C LEU A 171 15.61 -13.16 -8.73
N LYS A 172 14.73 -13.60 -7.83
CA LYS A 172 14.50 -15.01 -7.50
C LYS A 172 13.02 -15.32 -7.65
N ASN A 173 12.71 -16.39 -8.38
CA ASN A 173 11.37 -16.92 -8.66
C ASN A 173 10.40 -15.99 -9.41
N ILE A 174 10.86 -14.84 -9.89
CA ILE A 174 10.06 -13.90 -10.68
C ILE A 174 9.55 -14.54 -11.98
N ASN A 175 8.22 -14.60 -12.12
CA ASN A 175 7.52 -15.33 -13.18
C ASN A 175 7.18 -14.50 -14.43
N ASN A 176 7.36 -13.17 -14.37
CA ASN A 176 7.02 -12.21 -15.44
C ASN A 176 5.55 -12.27 -15.90
N THR A 177 4.64 -12.25 -14.92
CA THR A 177 3.18 -12.17 -15.09
C THR A 177 2.65 -10.85 -14.50
N ASP A 178 1.36 -10.58 -14.68
CA ASP A 178 0.72 -9.37 -14.12
C ASP A 178 0.81 -9.28 -12.57
N ASP A 179 0.99 -10.42 -11.89
CA ASP A 179 1.11 -10.50 -10.43
C ASP A 179 2.55 -10.81 -9.96
N SER A 180 3.55 -10.92 -10.86
CA SER A 180 4.96 -11.25 -10.51
C SER A 180 5.94 -10.75 -11.58
N GLY A 181 6.74 -9.73 -11.27
CA GLY A 181 7.77 -9.19 -12.19
C GLY A 181 7.65 -7.71 -12.51
N TRP A 182 8.37 -7.27 -13.56
CA TRP A 182 8.53 -5.85 -13.88
C TRP A 182 7.26 -5.24 -14.45
N THR A 183 6.86 -4.11 -13.87
CA THR A 183 5.97 -3.13 -14.51
C THR A 183 6.81 -2.07 -15.23
N SER A 184 6.18 -1.04 -15.82
CA SER A 184 6.92 0.09 -16.42
C SER A 184 7.78 0.91 -15.44
N ASN A 185 7.56 0.81 -14.13
CA ASN A 185 8.25 1.64 -13.14
C ASN A 185 8.47 0.96 -11.77
N SER A 186 8.27 -0.35 -11.65
CA SER A 186 8.35 -1.08 -10.39
C SER A 186 8.55 -2.59 -10.62
N LEU A 187 8.85 -3.31 -9.53
CA LEU A 187 8.91 -4.78 -9.49
C LEU A 187 7.82 -5.32 -8.57
N ILE A 188 6.96 -6.22 -9.06
CA ILE A 188 5.95 -6.91 -8.27
C ILE A 188 6.55 -8.20 -7.69
N LEU A 189 6.36 -8.41 -6.39
CA LEU A 189 6.58 -9.67 -5.67
C LEU A 189 5.21 -10.23 -5.26
N ASP A 190 4.92 -11.48 -5.63
CA ASP A 190 3.57 -12.08 -5.53
C ASP A 190 3.14 -12.55 -4.12
N GLY A 191 4.07 -12.47 -3.15
CA GLY A 191 3.87 -12.97 -1.79
C GLY A 191 3.72 -14.49 -1.71
N ILE A 192 4.28 -15.24 -2.66
CA ILE A 192 4.37 -16.70 -2.65
C ILE A 192 5.82 -17.12 -2.48
N ASP A 193 6.67 -16.81 -3.44
CA ASP A 193 8.10 -17.19 -3.43
C ASP A 193 9.03 -16.18 -4.13
N ASP A 194 8.49 -15.05 -4.60
CA ASP A 194 9.25 -13.95 -5.20
C ASP A 194 10.09 -13.18 -4.16
N TRP A 195 11.38 -13.00 -4.46
CA TRP A 195 12.26 -12.12 -3.67
C TRP A 195 13.46 -11.62 -4.48
N VAL A 196 14.20 -10.67 -3.92
CA VAL A 196 15.44 -10.16 -4.52
C VAL A 196 16.60 -10.32 -3.55
N GLN A 197 17.66 -11.00 -3.99
CA GLN A 197 18.91 -11.14 -3.27
C GLN A 197 19.84 -9.98 -3.60
N MET A 198 20.11 -9.09 -2.65
CA MET A 198 21.05 -7.97 -2.85
C MET A 198 22.48 -8.39 -2.45
N THR A 199 23.31 -7.42 -2.07
CA THR A 199 24.67 -7.61 -1.58
C THR A 199 24.76 -7.33 -0.07
N GLN A 200 25.94 -7.59 0.49
CA GLN A 200 26.30 -7.16 1.84
C GLN A 200 26.61 -5.66 1.82
N ILE A 201 25.94 -4.89 2.67
CA ILE A 201 26.19 -3.47 2.84
C ILE A 201 26.36 -3.21 4.34
N PRO A 202 27.60 -3.02 4.84
CA PRO A 202 27.83 -2.75 6.25
C PRO A 202 27.42 -1.32 6.63
N ALA A 203 27.05 -1.12 7.89
CA ALA A 203 26.92 0.22 8.46
C ALA A 203 28.32 0.86 8.60
N SER A 204 28.36 2.19 8.56
CA SER A 204 29.56 2.93 8.95
C SER A 204 29.58 3.19 10.45
N GLU A 205 30.67 3.81 10.92
CA GLU A 205 30.76 4.31 12.30
C GLU A 205 29.68 5.35 12.64
N ASP A 206 29.18 6.08 11.64
CA ASP A 206 28.11 7.08 11.79
C ASP A 206 26.70 6.44 11.71
N GLY A 207 26.60 5.19 11.26
CA GLY A 207 25.38 4.40 11.19
C GLY A 207 24.96 4.00 9.77
N ILE A 208 23.66 3.77 9.57
CA ILE A 208 23.08 3.31 8.30
C ILE A 208 21.63 3.80 8.18
N THR A 209 21.18 4.03 6.94
CA THR A 209 19.78 4.29 6.58
C THR A 209 19.36 3.38 5.45
N VAL A 210 18.18 2.77 5.59
CA VAL A 210 17.53 1.94 4.57
C VAL A 210 16.21 2.57 4.22
N GLU A 211 15.99 2.81 2.92
CA GLU A 211 14.75 3.35 2.38
C GLU A 211 14.15 2.44 1.32
N ILE A 212 12.82 2.34 1.32
CA ILE A 212 12.04 1.64 0.30
C ILE A 212 10.77 2.42 -0.02
N VAL A 213 10.44 2.49 -1.30
CA VAL A 213 9.13 2.93 -1.78
C VAL A 213 8.39 1.71 -2.32
N ALA A 214 7.28 1.34 -1.70
CA ALA A 214 6.51 0.16 -2.09
C ALA A 214 5.00 0.35 -1.95
N LYS A 215 4.23 -0.23 -2.88
CA LYS A 215 2.78 -0.44 -2.72
C LYS A 215 2.54 -1.79 -2.05
N VAL A 216 1.67 -1.82 -1.05
CA VAL A 216 1.23 -3.09 -0.46
C VAL A 216 0.10 -3.66 -1.32
N LEU A 217 0.26 -4.87 -1.86
CA LEU A 217 -0.71 -5.49 -2.78
C LEU A 217 -1.65 -6.46 -2.07
N ASP A 218 -1.18 -7.12 -1.02
CA ASP A 218 -2.02 -7.91 -0.09
C ASP A 218 -1.29 -8.05 1.26
N VAL A 219 -2.00 -8.56 2.28
CA VAL A 219 -1.46 -8.72 3.62
C VAL A 219 -1.83 -10.09 4.20
N SER A 220 -0.84 -10.83 4.66
CA SER A 220 -1.03 -12.08 5.40
C SER A 220 -1.41 -11.78 6.86
N GLU A 221 -2.67 -11.99 7.22
CA GLU A 221 -3.13 -11.72 8.59
C GLU A 221 -2.42 -12.62 9.62
N GLY A 222 -1.85 -11.99 10.66
CA GLY A 222 -1.12 -12.69 11.72
C GLY A 222 0.36 -12.97 11.44
N SER A 223 0.79 -12.85 10.18
CA SER A 223 2.20 -13.07 9.80
C SER A 223 3.02 -11.78 9.76
N GLN A 224 4.32 -11.92 9.96
CA GLN A 224 5.32 -10.91 9.63
C GLN A 224 5.69 -11.00 8.14
N GLU A 225 5.83 -9.85 7.48
CA GLU A 225 6.17 -9.75 6.05
C GLU A 225 7.31 -8.73 5.90
N ASN A 226 8.52 -9.21 5.55
CA ASN A 226 9.71 -8.37 5.43
C ASN A 226 9.75 -7.70 4.06
N TYR A 227 9.83 -6.37 4.02
CA TYR A 227 9.87 -5.62 2.76
C TYR A 227 11.31 -5.45 2.28
N ILE A 228 12.21 -5.07 3.19
CA ILE A 228 13.65 -5.05 2.96
C ILE A 228 14.38 -5.25 4.29
N CYS A 229 15.31 -6.18 4.36
CA CYS A 229 16.10 -6.41 5.58
C CYS A 229 17.39 -7.18 5.32
N ASN A 230 18.27 -7.23 6.33
CA ASN A 230 19.44 -8.10 6.35
C ASN A 230 19.55 -8.87 7.67
N TYR A 231 18.43 -9.26 8.30
CA TYR A 231 18.46 -9.87 9.63
C TYR A 231 19.22 -11.19 9.66
N GLU A 232 20.05 -11.40 10.69
CA GLU A 232 20.53 -12.72 11.11
C GLU A 232 21.19 -12.59 12.51
N SER A 233 20.40 -12.59 13.59
CA SER A 233 20.86 -12.23 14.94
C SER A 233 21.56 -10.86 15.01
N GLY A 234 21.04 -9.90 14.25
CA GLY A 234 21.61 -8.58 14.00
C GLY A 234 20.85 -7.88 12.88
N GLY A 235 21.38 -6.74 12.42
CA GLY A 235 20.92 -6.07 11.22
C GLY A 235 19.79 -5.05 11.42
N ILE A 236 19.22 -4.66 10.29
CA ILE A 236 18.22 -3.60 10.11
C ILE A 236 17.22 -3.99 9.01
N GLY A 237 15.99 -3.50 9.11
CA GLY A 237 15.02 -3.66 8.03
C GLY A 237 13.70 -2.97 8.27
N ILE A 238 12.86 -3.00 7.25
CA ILE A 238 11.50 -2.49 7.20
C ILE A 238 10.58 -3.66 6.89
N LEU A 239 9.53 -3.82 7.69
CA LEU A 239 8.60 -4.93 7.59
C LEU A 239 7.20 -4.52 7.99
N LYS A 240 6.21 -5.37 7.72
CA LYS A 240 4.91 -5.33 8.38
C LYS A 240 4.81 -6.44 9.41
N ASN A 241 4.37 -6.08 10.62
CA ASN A 241 4.05 -7.01 11.70
C ASN A 241 2.85 -6.48 12.49
N SER A 242 2.01 -7.37 13.01
CA SER A 242 0.84 -6.99 13.83
C SER A 242 -0.01 -5.90 13.18
N ASN A 243 -0.23 -6.02 11.85
CA ASN A 243 -1.02 -5.10 11.01
C ASN A 243 -0.39 -3.72 10.74
N LYS A 244 0.85 -3.48 11.16
CA LYS A 244 1.51 -2.18 11.05
C LYS A 244 2.85 -2.30 10.34
N VAL A 245 3.21 -1.28 9.58
CA VAL A 245 4.58 -1.15 9.05
C VAL A 245 5.50 -0.63 10.14
N GLN A 246 6.72 -1.13 10.18
CA GLN A 246 7.70 -0.79 11.20
C GLN A 246 9.14 -0.91 10.69
N GLY A 247 10.00 -0.06 11.24
CA GLY A 247 11.45 -0.19 11.15
C GLY A 247 11.96 -1.00 12.34
N VAL A 248 12.89 -1.91 12.10
CA VAL A 248 13.47 -2.76 13.13
C VAL A 248 14.98 -2.74 13.03
N ILE A 249 15.65 -2.49 14.14
CA ILE A 249 17.10 -2.35 14.25
C ILE A 249 17.60 -3.15 15.44
N HIS A 250 18.71 -3.86 15.28
CA HIS A 250 19.34 -4.61 16.37
C HIS A 250 20.46 -3.82 17.06
N THR A 251 20.29 -3.54 18.35
CA THR A 251 21.31 -2.85 19.18
C THR A 251 21.66 -3.68 20.43
N GLY A 252 21.93 -4.97 20.24
CA GLY A 252 22.01 -6.00 21.30
C GLY A 252 20.66 -6.68 21.59
N LYS A 253 19.56 -6.05 21.18
CA LYS A 253 18.21 -6.62 21.02
C LYS A 253 17.52 -5.91 19.87
N TYR A 254 16.49 -6.50 19.30
CA TYR A 254 15.65 -5.81 18.33
C TYR A 254 14.80 -4.72 18.98
N ILE A 255 14.87 -3.51 18.43
CA ILE A 255 13.99 -2.40 18.76
C ILE A 255 13.11 -2.13 17.53
N ASN A 256 11.81 -1.94 17.76
CA ASN A 256 10.81 -1.80 16.71
C ASN A 256 10.12 -0.44 16.86
N ILE A 257 10.09 0.35 15.79
CA ILE A 257 9.32 1.61 15.74
C ILE A 257 8.28 1.46 14.63
N TYR A 258 7.00 1.61 14.96
CA TYR A 258 5.89 1.28 14.07
C TYR A 258 5.01 2.49 13.76
N ASP A 259 4.36 2.48 12.59
CA ASP A 259 3.28 3.43 12.28
C ASP A 259 2.08 3.19 13.21
N GLN A 260 1.50 4.27 13.72
CA GLN A 260 0.30 4.19 14.55
C GLN A 260 -0.91 3.70 13.76
N LYS A 261 -0.95 3.96 12.45
CA LYS A 261 -1.98 3.47 11.53
C LYS A 261 -1.68 2.04 11.08
N ASN A 262 -2.75 1.28 10.83
CA ASN A 262 -2.60 -0.03 10.18
C ASN A 262 -2.16 0.15 8.73
N VAL A 263 -1.42 -0.83 8.23
CA VAL A 263 -1.10 -0.96 6.81
C VAL A 263 -2.39 -1.00 5.98
N LYS A 264 -2.36 -0.49 4.75
CA LYS A 264 -3.48 -0.51 3.82
C LYS A 264 -3.05 -1.13 2.50
N ILE A 265 -3.91 -1.97 1.94
CA ILE A 265 -3.72 -2.56 0.62
C ILE A 265 -3.96 -1.46 -0.43
N SER A 266 -3.23 -1.54 -1.54
CA SER A 266 -3.17 -0.57 -2.64
C SER A 266 -2.56 0.79 -2.27
N GLN A 267 -2.08 0.97 -1.03
CA GLN A 267 -1.41 2.18 -0.60
C GLN A 267 0.09 2.11 -0.91
N ILE A 268 0.62 3.19 -1.48
CA ILE A 268 2.06 3.40 -1.68
C ILE A 268 2.63 4.04 -0.41
N TYR A 269 3.74 3.49 0.08
CA TYR A 269 4.47 3.99 1.23
C TYR A 269 5.89 4.35 0.79
N SER A 270 6.37 5.51 1.24
CA SER A 270 7.80 5.82 1.29
C SER A 270 8.26 5.59 2.72
N MET A 271 9.13 4.61 2.94
CA MET A 271 9.58 4.21 4.28
C MET A 271 11.07 4.37 4.41
N SER A 272 11.51 4.84 5.57
CA SER A 272 12.92 5.04 5.89
C SER A 272 13.18 4.62 7.34
N THR A 273 14.21 3.81 7.57
CA THR A 273 14.66 3.46 8.93
C THR A 273 16.16 3.58 9.01
N GLY A 274 16.66 4.01 10.15
CA GLY A 274 18.08 4.18 10.33
C GLY A 274 18.50 4.34 11.78
N ILE A 275 19.80 4.25 11.96
CA ILE A 275 20.48 4.37 13.25
C ILE A 275 21.56 5.44 13.15
N ASP A 276 21.53 6.39 14.07
CA ASP A 276 22.57 7.37 14.32
C ASP A 276 23.42 6.86 15.49
N SER A 277 24.55 6.24 15.15
CA SER A 277 25.46 5.63 16.13
C SER A 277 26.11 6.65 17.06
N LYS A 278 26.25 7.91 16.60
CA LYS A 278 26.91 9.01 17.31
C LYS A 278 25.98 9.62 18.35
N ASN A 279 24.73 9.90 17.97
CA ASN A 279 23.72 10.47 18.86
C ASN A 279 22.92 9.40 19.62
N LYS A 280 23.13 8.12 19.32
CA LYS A 280 22.45 6.97 19.96
C LYS A 280 20.93 7.02 19.79
N THR A 281 20.50 7.40 18.59
CA THR A 281 19.09 7.48 18.20
C THR A 281 18.81 6.54 17.05
N ILE A 282 17.65 5.88 17.07
CA ILE A 282 17.08 5.16 15.94
C ILE A 282 15.81 5.84 15.48
N TYR A 283 15.42 5.62 14.23
CA TYR A 283 14.19 6.17 13.69
C TYR A 283 13.49 5.23 12.72
N PHE A 284 12.18 5.48 12.58
CA PHE A 284 11.38 4.97 11.48
C PHE A 284 10.48 6.09 10.95
N SER A 285 10.42 6.19 9.64
CA SER A 285 9.61 7.13 8.91
C SER A 285 8.67 6.40 7.97
N THR A 286 7.42 6.87 7.96
CA THR A 286 6.37 6.46 7.02
C THR A 286 5.79 7.71 6.39
N ASN A 287 6.00 7.83 5.08
CA ASN A 287 5.74 9.06 4.33
C ASN A 287 6.46 10.25 5.01
N SER A 288 5.73 11.30 5.38
CA SER A 288 6.31 12.45 6.09
C SER A 288 6.42 12.28 7.61
N ASN A 289 5.89 11.20 8.19
CA ASN A 289 5.82 11.04 9.65
C ASN A 289 7.07 10.32 10.15
N ILE A 290 7.85 10.97 11.01
CA ILE A 290 9.09 10.41 11.58
C ILE A 290 8.90 10.17 13.08
N GLN A 291 9.21 8.96 13.52
CA GLN A 291 9.28 8.57 14.93
C GLN A 291 10.73 8.25 15.29
N LYS A 292 11.15 8.60 16.51
CA LYS A 292 12.53 8.43 16.99
C LYS A 292 12.54 7.87 18.40
N GLU A 293 13.53 7.06 18.69
CA GLU A 293 13.81 6.56 20.04
C GLU A 293 15.30 6.57 20.32
N ASP A 294 15.67 6.89 21.56
CA ASP A 294 17.05 6.72 22.03
C ASP A 294 17.29 5.26 22.40
N PHE A 295 18.51 4.77 22.14
CA PHE A 295 18.89 3.40 22.49
C PHE A 295 20.17 3.35 23.32
N ASN A 296 20.30 2.28 24.09
CA ASN A 296 21.53 1.95 24.82
C ASN A 296 22.21 0.78 24.14
N GLY A 297 23.50 0.90 23.85
CA GLY A 297 24.31 -0.17 23.27
C GLY A 297 25.01 0.25 21.97
N GLN A 298 25.31 -0.75 21.15
CA GLN A 298 25.93 -0.59 19.83
C GLN A 298 25.08 -1.31 18.79
N TYR A 299 25.06 -0.78 17.58
CA TYR A 299 24.52 -1.49 16.44
C TYR A 299 25.18 -2.86 16.30
N SER A 300 24.40 -3.89 16.02
CA SER A 300 24.91 -5.22 15.75
C SER A 300 24.70 -5.53 14.28
N GLU A 301 25.79 -5.63 13.52
CA GLU A 301 25.75 -6.18 12.17
C GLU A 301 25.16 -7.59 12.17
N PRO A 302 24.51 -8.02 11.08
CA PRO A 302 24.04 -9.38 11.00
C PRO A 302 25.21 -10.37 10.95
N GLN A 303 24.96 -11.58 11.44
CA GLN A 303 25.95 -12.65 11.41
C GLN A 303 26.21 -13.14 9.98
N ASN A 304 27.24 -13.98 9.83
CA ASN A 304 27.67 -14.64 8.59
C ASN A 304 27.84 -13.74 7.35
N ASN A 305 27.97 -12.44 7.55
CA ASN A 305 27.91 -11.45 6.49
C ASN A 305 26.63 -11.62 5.65
N THR A 306 25.47 -11.64 6.30
CA THR A 306 24.18 -11.77 5.61
C THR A 306 23.90 -10.59 4.67
N VAL A 307 23.38 -10.90 3.48
CA VAL A 307 23.03 -9.90 2.46
C VAL A 307 21.74 -9.16 2.82
N PHE A 308 21.52 -7.98 2.23
CA PHE A 308 20.17 -7.44 2.16
C PHE A 308 19.31 -8.29 1.21
N VAL A 309 18.03 -8.41 1.53
CA VAL A 309 17.02 -9.00 0.66
C VAL A 309 15.75 -8.15 0.64
N ILE A 310 14.99 -8.27 -0.44
CA ILE A 310 13.68 -7.62 -0.62
C ILE A 310 12.62 -8.72 -0.63
N GLY A 311 11.55 -8.54 0.14
CA GLY A 311 10.36 -9.41 0.13
C GLY A 311 10.39 -10.63 1.06
N THR A 312 11.48 -10.85 1.80
CA THR A 312 11.66 -12.02 2.66
C THR A 312 12.66 -11.78 3.80
N ASN A 313 12.86 -12.79 4.66
CA ASN A 313 13.89 -12.83 5.69
C ASN A 313 15.12 -13.63 5.19
N PRO A 314 16.35 -13.11 5.31
CA PRO A 314 17.54 -13.83 4.86
C PRO A 314 18.15 -14.72 5.95
N SER A 315 18.92 -15.73 5.52
CA SER A 315 19.98 -16.36 6.30
C SER A 315 21.19 -16.55 5.39
N GLY A 316 22.27 -15.82 5.65
CA GLY A 316 23.39 -15.68 4.74
C GLY A 316 22.96 -15.05 3.41
N ASN A 317 22.83 -15.86 2.37
CA ASN A 317 22.45 -15.47 1.02
C ASN A 317 21.19 -16.17 0.50
N GLU A 318 20.50 -16.92 1.36
CA GLU A 318 19.26 -17.64 1.02
C GLU A 318 18.06 -17.02 1.75
N SER A 319 16.86 -17.31 1.27
CA SER A 319 15.60 -16.98 1.93
C SER A 319 15.17 -18.12 2.85
N ILE A 320 14.90 -17.82 4.11
CA ILE A 320 14.38 -18.77 5.10
C ILE A 320 13.25 -18.08 5.87
N LEU A 321 12.03 -18.62 5.76
CA LEU A 321 10.87 -18.14 6.50
C LEU A 321 10.67 -18.94 7.78
N ASP A 322 10.48 -18.23 8.89
CA ASP A 322 9.95 -18.84 10.11
C ASP A 322 8.43 -19.08 9.99
N SER A 323 7.88 -19.96 10.83
CA SER A 323 6.43 -20.29 10.81
C SER A 323 5.49 -19.09 11.07
N SER A 324 6.01 -17.99 11.61
CA SER A 324 5.30 -16.73 11.84
C SER A 324 5.45 -15.72 10.70
N GLU A 325 6.20 -16.07 9.65
CA GLU A 325 6.51 -15.17 8.53
C GLU A 325 5.79 -15.59 7.24
N ALA A 326 5.65 -14.65 6.32
CA ALA A 326 5.18 -14.85 4.97
C ALA A 326 6.01 -14.00 4.00
N MET A 327 6.08 -14.42 2.73
CA MET A 327 6.65 -13.58 1.67
C MET A 327 5.80 -12.31 1.50
N ALA A 328 6.45 -11.18 1.23
CA ALA A 328 5.74 -9.92 1.05
C ALA A 328 5.05 -9.87 -0.31
N ASN A 329 3.75 -9.50 -0.33
CA ASN A 329 3.02 -9.19 -1.55
C ASN A 329 3.04 -7.68 -1.80
N ILE A 330 4.04 -7.20 -2.53
CA ILE A 330 4.34 -5.78 -2.69
C ILE A 330 4.78 -5.43 -4.11
N GLU A 331 4.56 -4.18 -4.50
CA GLU A 331 5.10 -3.58 -5.72
C GLU A 331 6.18 -2.57 -5.32
N VAL A 332 7.45 -2.86 -5.61
CA VAL A 332 8.62 -2.07 -5.19
C VAL A 332 9.02 -1.08 -6.28
N TYR A 333 9.01 0.21 -5.97
CA TYR A 333 9.33 1.28 -6.92
C TYR A 333 10.81 1.70 -6.87
N SER A 334 11.35 1.87 -5.67
CA SER A 334 12.73 2.32 -5.48
C SER A 334 13.25 1.92 -4.10
N ILE A 335 14.55 1.67 -4.02
CA ILE A 335 15.28 1.41 -2.77
C ILE A 335 16.53 2.28 -2.75
N ARG A 336 16.86 2.82 -1.59
CA ARG A 336 18.12 3.55 -1.36
C ARG A 336 18.71 3.11 -0.04
N ILE A 337 20.01 2.84 -0.01
CA ILE A 337 20.74 2.53 1.22
C ILE A 337 21.88 3.51 1.34
N TYR A 338 21.98 4.14 2.51
CA TYR A 338 23.03 5.08 2.86
C TYR A 338 23.91 4.50 3.95
N ASN A 339 25.22 4.60 3.80
CA ASN A 339 26.20 4.19 4.81
C ASN A 339 26.35 5.21 5.95
N ARG A 340 25.27 5.91 6.31
CA ARG A 340 25.18 6.81 7.46
C ARG A 340 23.72 7.01 7.86
N SER A 341 23.48 7.60 9.03
CA SER A 341 22.15 8.11 9.34
C SER A 341 21.83 9.35 8.50
N LEU A 342 20.66 9.36 7.87
CA LEU A 342 20.08 10.58 7.31
C LEU A 342 19.47 11.45 8.41
N THR A 343 19.49 12.77 8.18
CA THR A 343 18.78 13.75 9.01
C THR A 343 17.29 13.80 8.64
N ALA A 344 16.47 14.43 9.49
CA ALA A 344 15.04 14.59 9.21
C ALA A 344 14.76 15.40 7.92
N ASP A 345 15.57 16.41 7.63
CA ASP A 345 15.46 17.23 6.42
C ASP A 345 15.85 16.43 5.16
N GLU A 346 16.85 15.55 5.28
CA GLU A 346 17.28 14.65 4.21
C GLU A 346 16.23 13.58 3.87
N ILE A 347 15.64 12.97 4.90
CA ILE A 347 14.51 12.03 4.74
C ILE A 347 13.33 12.76 4.08
N SER A 348 13.02 13.98 4.53
CA SER A 348 11.94 14.78 3.96
C SER A 348 12.22 15.15 2.49
N LYS A 349 13.47 15.49 2.14
CA LYS A 349 13.88 15.75 0.76
C LYS A 349 13.64 14.53 -0.14
N ASN A 350 14.09 13.35 0.28
CA ASN A 350 13.88 12.11 -0.46
C ASN A 350 12.38 11.80 -0.62
N TYR A 351 11.62 11.94 0.48
CA TYR A 351 10.18 11.70 0.47
C TYR A 351 9.42 12.62 -0.49
N GLU A 352 9.73 13.92 -0.54
CA GLU A 352 9.02 14.84 -1.44
C GLU A 352 9.25 14.49 -2.93
N GLU A 353 10.44 13.98 -3.26
CA GLU A 353 10.70 13.45 -4.60
C GLU A 353 9.93 12.15 -4.86
N ASP A 354 9.94 11.21 -3.92
CA ASP A 354 9.16 9.96 -4.04
C ASP A 354 7.66 10.25 -4.17
N LYS A 355 7.13 11.18 -3.37
CA LYS A 355 5.75 11.65 -3.42
C LYS A 355 5.40 12.21 -4.78
N ARG A 356 6.27 13.05 -5.35
CA ARG A 356 6.08 13.63 -6.69
C ARG A 356 6.11 12.56 -7.79
N ARG A 357 7.04 11.61 -7.71
CA ARG A 357 7.25 10.58 -8.74
C ARG A 357 6.16 9.51 -8.74
N PHE A 358 5.77 9.05 -7.55
CA PHE A 358 4.90 7.90 -7.37
C PHE A 358 3.49 8.29 -6.91
N GLN A 359 3.19 9.60 -6.84
CA GLN A 359 1.87 10.14 -6.49
C GLN A 359 1.39 9.60 -5.14
N ILE A 360 2.27 9.63 -4.14
CA ILE A 360 1.96 9.13 -2.80
C ILE A 360 0.85 9.98 -2.18
N GLU A 361 -0.31 9.37 -1.97
CA GLU A 361 -1.46 9.97 -1.29
C GLU A 361 -1.48 9.65 0.21
N ASP A 362 -2.27 10.43 0.95
CA ASP A 362 -2.54 10.15 2.36
C ASP A 362 -3.21 8.79 2.55
N ILE A 363 -2.81 8.09 3.61
CA ILE A 363 -3.37 6.79 4.00
C ILE A 363 -4.84 6.96 4.40
N LYS A 364 -5.74 6.37 3.60
CA LYS A 364 -7.21 6.38 3.79
C LYS A 364 -7.69 5.12 4.51
N ASP A 365 -8.60 5.29 5.45
CA ASP A 365 -9.32 4.18 6.07
C ASP A 365 -10.43 3.64 5.16
N ASN A 366 -10.97 2.46 5.48
CA ASN A 366 -12.14 1.95 4.78
C ASN A 366 -13.32 2.91 5.01
N PRO A 367 -14.17 3.14 4.01
CA PRO A 367 -15.31 4.02 4.15
C PRO A 367 -16.34 3.42 5.11
N SER A 368 -16.98 4.31 5.87
CA SER A 368 -18.18 4.02 6.63
C SER A 368 -19.40 3.81 5.72
N ALA A 369 -20.44 3.18 6.25
CA ALA A 369 -21.71 3.02 5.55
C ALA A 369 -22.26 4.34 4.98
N SER A 370 -22.15 5.45 5.73
CA SER A 370 -22.58 6.77 5.29
C SER A 370 -21.70 7.37 4.19
N GLU A 371 -20.39 7.12 4.21
CA GLU A 371 -19.49 7.56 3.13
C GLU A 371 -19.75 6.79 1.83
N LEU A 372 -20.23 5.54 1.94
CA LEU A 372 -20.73 4.76 0.81
C LEU A 372 -22.17 5.14 0.39
N GLY A 373 -22.85 6.02 1.12
CA GLY A 373 -24.22 6.44 0.84
C GLY A 373 -25.32 5.54 1.42
N TYR A 374 -24.99 4.46 2.13
CA TYR A 374 -25.97 3.58 2.74
C TYR A 374 -26.55 4.16 4.04
N VAL A 375 -27.77 3.73 4.36
CA VAL A 375 -28.41 3.97 5.66
C VAL A 375 -27.56 3.33 6.76
N SER A 376 -27.22 4.11 7.78
CA SER A 376 -26.40 3.66 8.93
C SER A 376 -27.22 3.41 10.20
N ASN A 377 -28.39 4.05 10.34
CA ASN A 377 -29.23 3.89 11.52
C ASN A 377 -29.80 2.46 11.59
N GLY A 378 -29.50 1.75 12.67
CA GLY A 378 -29.90 0.36 12.88
C GLY A 378 -29.06 -0.68 12.14
N LEU A 379 -27.99 -0.28 11.43
CA LEU A 379 -27.11 -1.18 10.71
C LEU A 379 -26.32 -2.06 11.69
N MET A 380 -26.45 -3.38 11.54
CA MET A 380 -25.75 -4.39 12.35
C MET A 380 -24.55 -4.99 11.63
N CYS A 381 -24.63 -5.14 10.31
CA CYS A 381 -23.59 -5.69 9.47
C CYS A 381 -23.56 -4.96 8.14
N LEU A 382 -22.37 -4.62 7.66
CA LEU A 382 -22.13 -4.21 6.27
C LEU A 382 -20.92 -4.96 5.75
N TYR A 383 -21.16 -5.88 4.84
CA TYR A 383 -20.14 -6.61 4.10
C TYR A 383 -20.09 -6.05 2.68
N ASP A 384 -18.92 -5.58 2.26
CA ASP A 384 -18.71 -4.98 0.95
C ASP A 384 -17.55 -5.68 0.24
N GLY A 385 -17.75 -6.09 -1.02
CA GLY A 385 -16.75 -6.85 -1.78
C GLY A 385 -15.53 -6.03 -2.19
N GLU A 386 -15.64 -4.70 -2.25
CA GLU A 386 -14.54 -3.79 -2.52
C GLU A 386 -13.69 -3.52 -1.27
N TYR A 387 -14.31 -3.50 -0.09
CA TYR A 387 -13.67 -3.24 1.19
C TYR A 387 -13.78 -4.45 2.13
N ASN A 388 -13.32 -5.59 1.64
CA ASN A 388 -13.56 -6.90 2.23
C ASN A 388 -12.67 -7.27 3.44
N SER A 389 -11.61 -6.50 3.71
CA SER A 389 -10.68 -6.70 4.83
C SER A 389 -10.48 -5.41 5.62
N LYS A 390 -9.92 -5.50 6.83
CA LYS A 390 -9.55 -4.32 7.64
C LYS A 390 -8.50 -3.41 6.99
N PHE A 391 -7.82 -3.92 5.96
CA PHE A 391 -6.76 -3.24 5.23
C PHE A 391 -7.22 -2.63 3.90
N GLY A 392 -8.49 -2.84 3.51
CA GLY A 392 -9.01 -2.54 2.18
C GLY A 392 -9.32 -3.83 1.43
N LYS A 393 -8.99 -3.88 0.14
CA LYS A 393 -9.32 -5.01 -0.75
C LYS A 393 -8.23 -6.09 -0.74
N SER A 394 -8.49 -7.23 -0.11
CA SER A 394 -7.61 -8.41 -0.14
C SER A 394 -8.11 -9.45 -1.14
N LYS A 395 -7.18 -10.13 -1.84
CA LYS A 395 -7.52 -11.28 -2.70
C LYS A 395 -7.56 -12.59 -1.90
N LYS A 396 -6.94 -12.62 -0.71
CA LYS A 396 -6.67 -13.86 0.06
C LYS A 396 -7.41 -13.93 1.40
N THR A 397 -8.13 -12.89 1.83
CA THR A 397 -8.80 -12.88 3.14
C THR A 397 -9.89 -13.97 3.25
N LYS A 398 -9.85 -14.74 4.36
CA LYS A 398 -10.87 -15.74 4.74
C LYS A 398 -11.98 -15.17 5.62
N THR A 399 -11.92 -13.88 5.89
CA THR A 399 -12.87 -13.14 6.71
C THR A 399 -13.46 -12.03 5.87
N TRP A 400 -14.79 -11.92 5.82
CA TRP A 400 -15.45 -10.74 5.28
C TRP A 400 -15.60 -9.73 6.41
N TYR A 401 -14.82 -8.67 6.35
CA TYR A 401 -14.79 -7.67 7.41
C TYR A 401 -16.07 -6.83 7.45
N ASP A 402 -16.58 -6.58 8.65
CA ASP A 402 -17.78 -5.79 8.89
C ASP A 402 -17.46 -4.29 9.00
N LEU A 403 -18.03 -3.51 8.08
CA LEU A 403 -17.87 -2.05 8.02
C LEU A 403 -18.87 -1.29 8.89
N SER A 404 -19.83 -1.98 9.53
CA SER A 404 -20.83 -1.34 10.38
C SER A 404 -20.29 -0.84 11.73
N LYS A 405 -19.03 -1.17 12.06
CA LYS A 405 -18.36 -0.90 13.36
C LYS A 405 -18.89 -1.74 14.54
N ASN A 406 -19.72 -2.74 14.28
CA ASN A 406 -20.19 -3.68 15.31
C ASN A 406 -19.26 -4.90 15.46
N ASN A 407 -18.21 -5.02 14.63
CA ASN A 407 -17.24 -6.11 14.62
C ASN A 407 -17.90 -7.48 14.35
N ASN A 408 -18.99 -7.49 13.60
CA ASN A 408 -19.74 -8.68 13.23
C ASN A 408 -19.14 -9.34 11.98
N ASN A 409 -17.84 -9.61 11.96
CA ASN A 409 -17.17 -10.16 10.77
C ASN A 409 -17.75 -11.52 10.34
N ALA A 410 -17.83 -11.80 9.04
CA ALA A 410 -18.26 -13.10 8.53
C ALA A 410 -17.06 -14.00 8.19
N THR A 411 -17.25 -15.32 8.24
CA THR A 411 -16.24 -16.32 7.91
C THR A 411 -16.55 -16.95 6.56
N LEU A 412 -15.59 -16.94 5.65
CA LEU A 412 -15.66 -17.64 4.36
C LEU A 412 -15.30 -19.12 4.58
N LYS A 413 -16.07 -20.03 3.98
CA LYS A 413 -15.90 -21.48 4.12
C LYS A 413 -15.70 -22.12 2.74
N ASN A 414 -14.65 -22.93 2.64
CA ASN A 414 -14.27 -23.75 1.48
C ASN A 414 -13.82 -23.02 0.19
N PHE A 415 -13.58 -21.71 0.25
CA PHE A 415 -13.07 -20.94 -0.89
C PHE A 415 -11.62 -21.31 -1.25
N ASP A 416 -11.38 -21.49 -2.55
CA ASP A 416 -10.06 -21.81 -3.11
C ASP A 416 -9.20 -20.55 -3.41
N PHE A 417 -9.79 -19.36 -3.40
CA PHE A 417 -9.14 -18.07 -3.71
C PHE A 417 -8.44 -18.03 -5.07
N ASN A 418 -9.16 -18.48 -6.11
CA ASN A 418 -8.73 -18.46 -7.50
C ASN A 418 -9.78 -17.77 -8.39
N LYS A 419 -9.59 -17.78 -9.72
CA LYS A 419 -10.48 -17.10 -10.69
C LYS A 419 -11.92 -17.62 -10.70
N THR A 420 -12.20 -18.78 -10.10
CA THR A 420 -13.52 -19.43 -10.08
C THR A 420 -14.14 -19.57 -8.68
N SER A 421 -13.41 -19.21 -7.62
CA SER A 421 -13.87 -19.28 -6.22
C SER A 421 -13.10 -18.25 -5.39
N GLY A 422 -13.80 -17.30 -4.77
CA GLY A 422 -13.20 -16.27 -3.90
C GLY A 422 -13.37 -14.84 -4.41
N TRP A 423 -12.48 -13.94 -3.98
CA TRP A 423 -12.61 -12.51 -4.26
C TRP A 423 -12.33 -12.17 -5.73
N THR A 424 -13.27 -11.48 -6.38
CA THR A 424 -13.13 -11.04 -7.78
C THR A 424 -13.61 -9.60 -7.93
N GLY A 425 -12.81 -8.73 -8.54
CA GLY A 425 -13.23 -7.33 -8.77
C GLY A 425 -13.73 -6.67 -7.47
N ASN A 426 -15.00 -6.32 -7.41
CA ASN A 426 -15.68 -5.75 -6.24
C ASN A 426 -16.69 -6.72 -5.60
N SER A 427 -16.47 -8.03 -5.71
CA SER A 427 -17.43 -9.06 -5.31
C SER A 427 -16.76 -10.32 -4.74
N LEU A 428 -17.54 -11.15 -4.06
CA LEU A 428 -17.20 -12.52 -3.66
C LEU A 428 -17.88 -13.52 -4.61
N LEU A 429 -17.08 -14.33 -5.30
CA LEU A 429 -17.56 -15.39 -6.19
C LEU A 429 -17.69 -16.72 -5.42
N LEU A 430 -18.90 -17.26 -5.37
CA LEU A 430 -19.19 -18.61 -4.86
C LEU A 430 -19.27 -19.58 -6.04
N ASP A 431 -18.60 -20.72 -5.96
CA ASP A 431 -18.44 -21.65 -7.08
C ASP A 431 -19.65 -22.59 -7.33
N GLY A 432 -20.64 -22.59 -6.44
CA GLY A 432 -21.81 -23.47 -6.49
C GLY A 432 -21.58 -24.94 -6.15
N LYS A 433 -20.40 -25.29 -5.59
CA LYS A 433 -20.04 -26.65 -5.18
C LYS A 433 -19.96 -26.81 -3.66
N ASN A 434 -19.26 -25.92 -2.98
CA ASN A 434 -19.06 -26.00 -1.53
C ASN A 434 -18.78 -24.66 -0.83
N ASP A 435 -18.70 -23.56 -1.59
CA ASP A 435 -18.47 -22.21 -1.08
C ASP A 435 -19.70 -21.67 -0.34
N TRP A 436 -19.50 -21.16 0.88
CA TRP A 436 -20.54 -20.46 1.62
C TRP A 436 -19.97 -19.51 2.67
N VAL A 437 -20.79 -18.56 3.11
CA VAL A 437 -20.40 -17.56 4.11
C VAL A 437 -21.20 -17.75 5.38
N SER A 438 -20.51 -17.95 6.51
CA SER A 438 -21.10 -17.96 7.84
C SER A 438 -21.03 -16.56 8.44
N MET A 439 -22.18 -15.96 8.74
CA MET A 439 -22.28 -14.65 9.39
C MET A 439 -22.56 -14.82 10.89
N GLN A 440 -23.05 -13.77 11.53
CA GLN A 440 -23.35 -13.75 12.96
C GLN A 440 -24.75 -14.26 13.29
N LYS A 441 -24.94 -14.59 14.58
CA LYS A 441 -26.25 -14.87 15.18
C LYS A 441 -26.95 -13.54 15.39
N ILE A 442 -27.91 -13.22 14.52
CA ILE A 442 -28.64 -11.95 14.56
C ILE A 442 -30.13 -12.26 14.68
N TYR A 443 -30.75 -11.67 15.67
CA TYR A 443 -32.19 -11.81 15.91
C TYR A 443 -32.77 -10.49 16.40
N ASN A 444 -33.83 -10.04 15.74
CA ASN A 444 -34.65 -8.90 16.17
C ASN A 444 -36.10 -9.19 15.79
N ASN A 445 -37.05 -8.66 16.57
CA ASN A 445 -38.48 -8.85 16.26
C ASN A 445 -38.92 -8.15 14.96
N ASN A 446 -38.21 -7.09 14.58
CA ASN A 446 -38.36 -6.35 13.32
C ASN A 446 -36.96 -6.17 12.73
N MET A 447 -36.77 -6.44 11.44
CA MET A 447 -35.46 -6.30 10.80
C MET A 447 -35.55 -6.22 9.29
N THR A 448 -34.43 -5.82 8.67
CA THR A 448 -34.25 -5.73 7.22
C THR A 448 -32.96 -6.45 6.84
N VAL A 449 -33.02 -7.31 5.82
CA VAL A 449 -31.88 -7.98 5.19
C VAL A 449 -31.82 -7.53 3.74
N GLU A 450 -30.66 -7.05 3.31
CA GLU A 450 -30.44 -6.56 1.94
C GLU A 450 -29.17 -7.15 1.33
N ILE A 451 -29.23 -7.50 0.05
CA ILE A 451 -28.09 -8.09 -0.67
C ILE A 451 -28.07 -7.62 -2.12
N ALA A 452 -26.90 -7.19 -2.58
CA ALA A 452 -26.62 -6.94 -4.00
C ALA A 452 -25.78 -8.09 -4.55
N LEU A 453 -26.28 -8.77 -5.58
CA LEU A 453 -25.60 -9.93 -6.17
C LEU A 453 -25.88 -10.07 -7.66
N LYS A 454 -25.10 -10.92 -8.32
CA LYS A 454 -25.36 -11.47 -9.64
C LYS A 454 -25.56 -12.98 -9.51
N ILE A 455 -26.68 -13.47 -10.01
CA ILE A 455 -26.92 -14.92 -10.07
C ILE A 455 -26.23 -15.45 -11.32
N LEU A 456 -25.30 -16.40 -11.18
CA LEU A 456 -24.53 -16.90 -12.33
C LEU A 456 -25.16 -18.14 -12.96
N ASN A 457 -25.69 -19.04 -12.14
CA ASN A 457 -26.35 -20.26 -12.58
C ASN A 457 -27.48 -20.61 -11.61
N GLU A 458 -28.70 -20.47 -12.08
CA GLU A 458 -29.90 -20.91 -11.41
C GLU A 458 -30.17 -22.39 -11.70
N LYS A 459 -30.19 -23.19 -10.64
CA LYS A 459 -30.50 -24.62 -10.74
C LYS A 459 -32.00 -24.80 -10.94
N ASP A 460 -32.42 -25.12 -12.17
CA ASP A 460 -33.84 -25.32 -12.51
C ASP A 460 -34.50 -26.40 -11.63
N GLY A 461 -35.75 -26.17 -11.24
CA GLY A 461 -36.51 -27.07 -10.35
C GLY A 461 -36.00 -27.18 -8.92
N LYS A 462 -34.90 -26.51 -8.55
CA LYS A 462 -34.31 -26.53 -7.20
C LYS A 462 -34.55 -25.22 -6.45
N LYS A 463 -34.52 -25.29 -5.13
CA LYS A 463 -34.46 -24.08 -4.29
C LYS A 463 -33.07 -23.44 -4.38
N LEU A 464 -33.01 -22.12 -4.22
CA LEU A 464 -31.74 -21.39 -4.03
C LEU A 464 -31.82 -20.56 -2.75
N TYR A 465 -31.00 -20.88 -1.77
CA TYR A 465 -30.89 -20.14 -0.51
C TYR A 465 -29.89 -18.98 -0.63
N VAL A 466 -30.40 -17.77 -0.84
CA VAL A 466 -29.53 -16.60 -1.07
C VAL A 466 -28.86 -16.18 0.22
N ILE A 467 -29.68 -15.83 1.21
CA ILE A 467 -29.26 -15.49 2.57
C ILE A 467 -30.41 -15.81 3.53
N ASP A 468 -30.14 -16.62 4.54
CA ASP A 468 -31.15 -17.01 5.53
C ASP A 468 -30.52 -17.44 6.86
N ASN A 469 -31.36 -17.54 7.89
CA ASN A 469 -31.05 -18.24 9.13
C ASN A 469 -32.15 -19.25 9.47
N TYR A 470 -32.66 -19.98 8.47
CA TYR A 470 -33.80 -20.86 8.66
C TYR A 470 -33.44 -22.08 9.51
N GLU A 471 -34.13 -22.26 10.63
CA GLU A 471 -34.13 -23.53 11.37
C GLU A 471 -35.37 -23.63 12.27
N SER A 472 -36.50 -24.07 11.70
CA SER A 472 -37.80 -24.05 12.39
C SER A 472 -38.19 -22.66 12.96
N GLY A 473 -37.69 -21.60 12.33
CA GLY A 473 -37.75 -20.20 12.73
C GLY A 473 -36.97 -19.32 11.75
N GLY A 474 -36.72 -18.06 12.09
CA GLY A 474 -35.88 -17.16 11.33
C GLY A 474 -36.55 -16.57 10.08
N MET A 475 -35.71 -16.05 9.19
CA MET A 475 -36.10 -15.41 7.95
C MET A 475 -35.03 -15.57 6.86
N GLY A 476 -35.38 -15.28 5.62
CA GLY A 476 -34.44 -15.40 4.51
C GLY A 476 -35.01 -15.02 3.16
N ILE A 477 -34.10 -14.83 2.21
CA ILE A 477 -34.38 -14.59 0.80
C ILE A 477 -34.01 -15.88 0.04
N GLU A 478 -34.97 -16.44 -0.69
CA GLU A 478 -34.77 -17.68 -1.45
C GLU A 478 -35.46 -17.64 -2.82
N LYS A 479 -35.03 -18.55 -3.72
CA LYS A 479 -35.78 -18.94 -4.92
C LYS A 479 -36.56 -20.22 -4.61
N ASN A 480 -37.84 -20.26 -4.97
CA ASN A 480 -38.61 -21.50 -4.92
C ASN A 480 -38.33 -22.42 -6.12
N THR A 481 -38.85 -23.66 -6.07
CA THR A 481 -38.68 -24.66 -7.14
C THR A 481 -39.34 -24.28 -8.48
N SER A 482 -40.24 -23.29 -8.47
CA SER A 482 -40.89 -22.77 -9.68
C SER A 482 -40.09 -21.64 -10.36
N GLY A 483 -38.98 -21.21 -9.76
CA GLY A 483 -38.05 -20.22 -10.31
C GLY A 483 -38.29 -18.78 -9.84
N TYR A 484 -39.21 -18.56 -8.89
CA TYR A 484 -39.55 -17.21 -8.40
C TYR A 484 -38.81 -16.90 -7.11
N MET A 485 -38.31 -15.67 -6.98
CA MET A 485 -37.74 -15.18 -5.73
C MET A 485 -38.84 -14.85 -4.71
N LEU A 486 -38.50 -15.01 -3.44
CA LEU A 486 -39.34 -14.60 -2.33
C LEU A 486 -38.49 -14.22 -1.12
N GLY A 487 -39.10 -13.43 -0.24
CA GLY A 487 -38.67 -13.33 1.15
C GLY A 487 -39.64 -14.08 2.05
N ALA A 488 -39.14 -14.90 2.97
CA ALA A 488 -39.96 -15.58 3.97
C ALA A 488 -39.53 -15.27 5.39
N VAL A 489 -40.52 -15.16 6.27
CA VAL A 489 -40.34 -14.92 7.71
C VAL A 489 -41.20 -15.92 8.48
N ASN A 490 -40.62 -16.57 9.49
CA ASN A 490 -41.39 -17.37 10.43
C ASN A 490 -42.01 -16.46 11.49
N VAL A 491 -43.33 -16.26 11.45
CA VAL A 491 -44.08 -15.44 12.40
C VAL A 491 -44.86 -16.37 13.33
N ASP A 492 -44.53 -16.35 14.62
CA ASP A 492 -45.15 -17.16 15.68
C ASP A 492 -45.32 -18.66 15.33
N GLY A 493 -44.34 -19.23 14.61
CA GLY A 493 -44.30 -20.66 14.26
C GLY A 493 -44.71 -21.01 12.84
N SER A 494 -45.23 -20.06 12.05
CA SER A 494 -45.64 -20.29 10.66
C SER A 494 -44.83 -19.42 9.69
N TYR A 495 -44.41 -19.99 8.55
CA TYR A 495 -43.75 -19.20 7.51
C TYR A 495 -44.77 -18.47 6.64
N TYR A 496 -44.52 -17.18 6.45
CA TYR A 496 -45.24 -16.33 5.51
C TYR A 496 -44.26 -15.81 4.47
N THR A 497 -44.70 -15.69 3.22
CA THR A 497 -43.84 -15.37 2.08
C THR A 497 -44.38 -14.20 1.28
N ALA A 498 -43.54 -13.21 0.98
CA ALA A 498 -43.81 -12.24 -0.07
C ALA A 498 -43.13 -12.71 -1.37
N LEU A 499 -43.93 -13.12 -2.35
CA LEU A 499 -43.49 -13.80 -3.58
C LEU A 499 -43.39 -12.83 -4.76
N SER A 500 -42.27 -12.88 -5.50
CA SER A 500 -42.10 -12.16 -6.77
C SER A 500 -42.93 -12.78 -7.89
N ASN A 501 -43.38 -11.94 -8.82
CA ASN A 501 -43.99 -12.39 -10.07
C ASN A 501 -42.97 -12.62 -11.19
N ASN A 502 -41.69 -12.31 -10.94
CA ASN A 502 -40.61 -12.49 -11.92
C ASN A 502 -39.80 -13.74 -11.60
N LYS A 503 -39.50 -14.51 -12.65
CA LYS A 503 -38.50 -15.56 -12.57
C LYS A 503 -37.11 -14.95 -12.59
N ILE A 504 -36.18 -15.57 -11.88
CA ILE A 504 -34.78 -15.17 -11.97
C ILE A 504 -34.18 -15.54 -13.32
N ASN A 505 -33.10 -14.84 -13.69
CA ASN A 505 -32.36 -15.11 -14.91
C ASN A 505 -30.88 -15.18 -14.56
N ASP A 506 -30.19 -16.10 -15.21
CA ASP A 506 -28.74 -16.20 -15.13
C ASP A 506 -28.07 -14.93 -15.64
N ASN A 507 -26.92 -14.64 -15.06
CA ASN A 507 -26.07 -13.49 -15.32
C ASN A 507 -26.74 -12.12 -15.08
N LYS A 508 -27.88 -12.09 -14.40
CA LYS A 508 -28.55 -10.84 -14.03
C LYS A 508 -28.16 -10.40 -12.62
N LYS A 509 -27.97 -9.09 -12.47
CA LYS A 509 -27.73 -8.43 -11.20
C LYS A 509 -29.04 -8.05 -10.51
N TYR A 510 -29.03 -8.12 -9.20
CA TYR A 510 -30.19 -7.90 -8.35
C TYR A 510 -29.77 -7.15 -7.09
N SER A 511 -30.62 -6.22 -6.65
CA SER A 511 -30.65 -5.71 -5.28
C SER A 511 -31.92 -6.24 -4.63
N LEU A 512 -31.76 -7.07 -3.61
CA LEU A 512 -32.85 -7.78 -2.96
C LEU A 512 -33.00 -7.31 -1.53
N THR A 513 -34.23 -7.03 -1.11
CA THR A 513 -34.56 -6.61 0.25
C THR A 513 -35.65 -7.49 0.82
N LEU A 514 -35.47 -7.96 2.06
CA LEU A 514 -36.51 -8.53 2.90
C LEU A 514 -36.63 -7.72 4.18
N GLN A 515 -37.81 -7.16 4.43
CA GLN A 515 -38.11 -6.34 5.61
C GLN A 515 -39.34 -6.88 6.34
N TYR A 516 -39.29 -6.87 7.66
CA TYR A 516 -40.41 -7.21 8.53
C TYR A 516 -40.60 -6.15 9.62
N ASP A 517 -41.79 -5.57 9.74
CA ASP A 517 -42.13 -4.49 10.68
C ASP A 517 -42.92 -4.95 11.92
N GLY A 518 -43.21 -6.25 12.02
CA GLY A 518 -44.07 -6.83 13.05
C GLY A 518 -45.49 -7.14 12.58
N SER A 519 -45.88 -6.67 11.39
CA SER A 519 -47.21 -6.90 10.80
C SER A 519 -47.18 -7.15 9.30
N ASN A 520 -46.14 -6.72 8.60
CA ASN A 520 -46.00 -6.84 7.16
C ASN A 520 -44.60 -7.36 6.81
N ILE A 521 -44.59 -8.30 5.88
CA ILE A 521 -43.39 -8.76 5.18
C ILE A 521 -43.35 -8.02 3.85
N LEU A 522 -42.27 -7.29 3.64
CA LEU A 522 -41.92 -6.62 2.39
C LEU A 522 -40.76 -7.39 1.74
N TYR A 523 -40.97 -7.84 0.51
CA TYR A 523 -39.90 -8.27 -0.37
C TYR A 523 -39.76 -7.27 -1.52
N ARG A 524 -38.54 -6.80 -1.78
CA ARG A 524 -38.23 -6.03 -2.98
C ARG A 524 -37.20 -6.75 -3.84
N GLU A 525 -37.46 -6.72 -5.14
CA GLU A 525 -36.54 -7.12 -6.19
C GLU A 525 -36.30 -5.88 -7.05
N ASN A 526 -35.11 -5.29 -6.90
CA ASN A 526 -34.79 -3.97 -7.45
C ASN A 526 -35.85 -2.94 -7.01
N ASP A 527 -36.47 -2.23 -7.96
CA ASP A 527 -37.53 -1.25 -7.70
C ASP A 527 -38.93 -1.86 -7.46
N ILE A 528 -39.11 -3.18 -7.61
CA ILE A 528 -40.43 -3.83 -7.57
C ILE A 528 -40.71 -4.36 -6.16
N LYS A 529 -41.90 -4.01 -5.63
CA LYS A 529 -42.34 -4.31 -4.26
C LYS A 529 -43.43 -5.38 -4.21
N TYR A 530 -43.26 -6.33 -3.30
CA TYR A 530 -44.21 -7.40 -3.00
C TYR A 530 -44.43 -7.46 -1.49
N ASN A 531 -45.68 -7.64 -1.05
CA ASN A 531 -46.02 -7.56 0.37
C ASN A 531 -46.91 -8.74 0.79
N THR A 532 -46.83 -9.12 2.04
CA THR A 532 -47.77 -10.05 2.68
C THR A 532 -47.97 -9.65 4.13
N TYR A 533 -49.22 -9.67 4.60
CA TYR A 533 -49.55 -9.37 5.98
C TYR A 533 -49.35 -10.62 6.86
N ALA A 534 -48.63 -10.44 7.95
CA ALA A 534 -48.42 -11.44 9.00
C ALA A 534 -48.06 -10.69 10.29
N GLU A 535 -48.95 -10.72 11.28
CA GLU A 535 -48.75 -10.05 12.55
C GLU A 535 -48.24 -11.01 13.61
N GLY A 536 -47.23 -10.58 14.35
CA GLY A 536 -46.60 -11.39 15.39
C GLY A 536 -45.11 -11.09 15.51
N ARG A 537 -44.36 -12.01 16.12
CA ARG A 537 -42.90 -11.88 16.25
C ARG A 537 -42.22 -12.87 15.32
N ILE A 538 -41.04 -12.49 14.83
CA ILE A 538 -40.14 -13.46 14.19
C ILE A 538 -39.86 -14.54 15.23
N LYS A 539 -40.14 -15.81 14.91
CA LYS A 539 -39.73 -16.92 15.78
C LYS A 539 -38.23 -17.09 15.66
N GLU A 540 -37.50 -17.06 16.77
CA GLU A 540 -36.06 -17.36 16.77
C GLU A 540 -35.81 -18.76 16.18
N PRO A 541 -34.83 -18.93 15.29
CA PRO A 541 -34.45 -20.26 14.82
C PRO A 541 -33.90 -21.10 15.98
N ILE A 542 -34.14 -22.41 15.92
CA ILE A 542 -33.61 -23.34 16.94
C ILE A 542 -32.08 -23.39 16.88
N ASN A 543 -31.40 -23.92 17.90
CA ASN A 543 -29.92 -24.04 17.93
C ASN A 543 -29.14 -22.72 17.78
N SER A 544 -29.83 -21.57 17.90
CA SER A 544 -29.26 -20.24 17.69
C SER A 544 -28.52 -20.14 16.35
N THR A 545 -29.21 -20.52 15.26
CA THR A 545 -28.71 -20.55 13.89
C THR A 545 -28.16 -19.19 13.45
N ARG A 546 -27.00 -19.21 12.80
CA ARG A 546 -26.38 -18.02 12.18
C ARG A 546 -27.05 -17.71 10.85
N PHE A 547 -26.94 -16.46 10.39
CA PHE A 547 -27.15 -16.19 8.97
C PHE A 547 -26.08 -16.90 8.14
N ALA A 548 -26.51 -17.57 7.09
CA ALA A 548 -25.68 -18.15 6.06
C ALA A 548 -25.99 -17.52 4.72
N LEU A 549 -24.98 -17.41 3.85
CA LEU A 549 -25.15 -16.99 2.46
C LEU A 549 -24.68 -18.10 1.54
N GLY A 550 -25.47 -18.31 0.48
CA GLY A 550 -25.20 -19.30 -0.56
C GLY A 550 -25.67 -20.73 -0.23
N VAL A 551 -26.24 -20.96 0.95
CA VAL A 551 -26.69 -22.27 1.48
C VAL A 551 -27.83 -22.07 2.50
N ASN A 552 -28.62 -23.13 2.76
CA ASN A 552 -29.58 -23.17 3.87
C ASN A 552 -28.84 -23.31 5.21
N ALA A 553 -29.14 -22.48 6.19
CA ALA A 553 -28.43 -22.49 7.47
C ALA A 553 -28.82 -23.68 8.37
N SER A 554 -27.89 -24.16 9.22
CA SER A 554 -28.18 -25.14 10.29
C SER A 554 -27.19 -25.01 11.45
N GLY A 555 -27.63 -24.40 12.56
CA GLY A 555 -26.81 -24.07 13.72
C GLY A 555 -25.59 -23.22 13.35
N GLU A 556 -24.39 -23.82 13.44
CA GLU A 556 -23.11 -23.22 13.04
C GLU A 556 -22.60 -23.70 11.67
N ASN A 557 -23.38 -24.55 11.00
CA ASN A 557 -23.08 -25.15 9.70
C ASN A 557 -24.19 -24.80 8.69
N TYR A 558 -24.23 -25.54 7.59
CA TYR A 558 -25.33 -25.55 6.63
C TYR A 558 -26.11 -26.86 6.75
N ASP A 559 -27.36 -26.86 6.30
CA ASP A 559 -28.20 -28.05 6.26
C ASP A 559 -27.65 -29.06 5.23
N ASN A 560 -27.43 -30.31 5.65
CA ASN A 560 -26.85 -31.39 4.83
C ASN A 560 -27.86 -31.91 3.79
N MET A 561 -28.36 -31.03 2.93
CA MET A 561 -29.10 -31.38 1.72
C MET A 561 -28.18 -32.11 0.73
N GLU A 562 -28.73 -32.79 -0.29
CA GLU A 562 -27.90 -33.43 -1.32
C GLU A 562 -26.92 -32.41 -1.93
N SER A 563 -25.64 -32.78 -2.03
CA SER A 563 -24.52 -31.84 -2.24
C SER A 563 -24.63 -31.01 -3.53
N SER A 564 -25.33 -31.51 -4.55
CA SER A 564 -25.57 -30.77 -5.80
C SER A 564 -26.62 -29.67 -5.68
N GLU A 565 -27.41 -29.62 -4.60
CA GLU A 565 -28.50 -28.66 -4.37
C GLU A 565 -28.17 -27.61 -3.31
N ALA A 566 -27.24 -27.91 -2.40
CA ALA A 566 -26.99 -27.07 -1.23
C ALA A 566 -26.34 -25.72 -1.55
N PHE A 567 -25.43 -25.68 -2.54
CA PHE A 567 -24.55 -24.52 -2.77
C PHE A 567 -24.93 -23.72 -4.01
N ASN A 568 -24.85 -22.40 -3.89
CA ASN A 568 -25.22 -21.50 -4.97
C ASN A 568 -24.02 -20.88 -5.70
N ASN A 569 -24.22 -20.57 -6.98
CA ASN A 569 -23.22 -19.93 -7.83
C ASN A 569 -23.57 -18.45 -8.03
N PHE A 570 -22.90 -17.57 -7.28
CA PHE A 570 -23.21 -16.14 -7.19
C PHE A 570 -21.93 -15.29 -7.24
N GLU A 571 -22.04 -14.07 -7.78
CA GLU A 571 -21.13 -12.97 -7.40
C GLU A 571 -21.87 -12.07 -6.41
N VAL A 572 -21.37 -11.93 -5.18
CA VAL A 572 -22.01 -11.09 -4.15
C VAL A 572 -21.21 -9.81 -4.00
N TYR A 573 -21.86 -8.66 -4.22
CA TYR A 573 -21.22 -7.34 -4.16
C TYR A 573 -21.32 -6.74 -2.75
N SER A 574 -22.49 -6.81 -2.12
CA SER A 574 -22.70 -6.25 -0.78
C SER A 574 -23.83 -6.97 -0.03
N VAL A 575 -23.73 -7.00 1.30
CA VAL A 575 -24.78 -7.51 2.21
C VAL A 575 -24.94 -6.53 3.37
N ARG A 576 -26.18 -6.21 3.72
CA ARG A 576 -26.53 -5.37 4.88
C ARG A 576 -27.61 -6.04 5.71
N ILE A 577 -27.48 -5.94 7.03
CA ILE A 577 -28.50 -6.41 7.98
C ILE A 577 -28.78 -5.29 8.97
N TYR A 578 -30.06 -4.98 9.18
CA TYR A 578 -30.53 -3.93 10.08
C TYR A 578 -31.38 -4.51 11.20
N ASN A 579 -31.24 -3.98 12.41
CA ASN A 579 -32.02 -4.39 13.60
C ASN A 579 -33.44 -3.79 13.65
N ARG A 580 -33.93 -3.28 12.53
CA ARG A 580 -35.23 -2.64 12.40
C ARG A 580 -35.77 -2.80 10.99
N ALA A 581 -37.07 -2.56 10.84
CA ALA A 581 -37.65 -2.29 9.54
C ALA A 581 -37.13 -0.94 9.01
N LEU A 582 -36.55 -0.95 7.81
CA LEU A 582 -36.26 0.26 7.05
C LEU A 582 -37.55 0.81 6.43
N THR A 583 -37.61 2.13 6.24
CA THR A 583 -38.72 2.74 5.48
C THR A 583 -38.56 2.52 3.99
N ASP A 584 -39.63 2.76 3.23
CA ASP A 584 -39.61 2.65 1.78
C ASP A 584 -38.56 3.60 1.15
N GLU A 585 -38.35 4.78 1.72
CA GLU A 585 -37.34 5.76 1.28
C GLU A 585 -35.91 5.28 1.58
N GLU A 586 -35.68 4.72 2.77
CA GLU A 586 -34.37 4.20 3.17
C GLU A 586 -33.95 3.01 2.30
N ILE A 587 -34.87 2.09 2.02
CA ILE A 587 -34.62 0.97 1.09
C ILE A 587 -34.31 1.52 -0.31
N SER A 588 -35.06 2.53 -0.77
CA SER A 588 -34.82 3.14 -2.09
C SER A 588 -33.47 3.88 -2.16
N GLN A 589 -33.02 4.49 -1.06
CA GLN A 589 -31.68 5.07 -0.95
C GLN A 589 -30.62 3.99 -1.12
N ASN A 590 -30.70 2.89 -0.36
CA ASN A 590 -29.74 1.80 -0.44
C ASN A 590 -29.71 1.16 -1.84
N TYR A 591 -30.88 0.96 -2.45
CA TYR A 591 -30.98 0.47 -3.82
C TYR A 591 -30.30 1.40 -4.83
N ASN A 592 -30.49 2.71 -4.74
CA ASN A 592 -29.84 3.67 -5.65
C ASN A 592 -28.31 3.61 -5.54
N VAL A 593 -27.78 3.40 -4.33
CA VAL A 593 -26.34 3.18 -4.13
C VAL A 593 -25.88 1.89 -4.81
N ASP A 594 -26.60 0.78 -4.62
CA ASP A 594 -26.26 -0.49 -5.28
C ASP A 594 -26.32 -0.35 -6.81
N LYS A 595 -27.33 0.35 -7.32
CA LYS A 595 -27.52 0.61 -8.74
C LYS A 595 -26.36 1.39 -9.34
N GLU A 596 -25.92 2.46 -8.67
CA GLU A 596 -24.79 3.27 -9.10
C GLU A 596 -23.47 2.49 -9.04
N ARG A 597 -23.20 1.81 -7.93
CA ARG A 597 -21.92 1.12 -7.69
C ARG A 597 -21.78 -0.18 -8.49
N PHE A 598 -22.87 -0.91 -8.70
CA PHE A 598 -22.82 -2.26 -9.27
C PHE A 598 -23.55 -2.39 -10.61
N GLY A 599 -24.24 -1.36 -11.09
CA GLY A 599 -24.94 -1.38 -12.39
C GLY A 599 -26.09 -2.39 -12.43
N ILE A 600 -26.98 -2.30 -11.43
CA ILE A 600 -28.17 -3.17 -11.26
C ILE A 600 -29.33 -2.74 -12.18
#